data_AF-A0A2Z6IB08-F1
#
_entry.id   AF-A0A2Z6IB08-F1
#
_cell.length_a   1.000
_cell.length_b   1.000
_cell.length_c   1.000
_cell.angle_alpha   90.00
_cell.angle_beta   90.00
_cell.angle_gamma   90.00
#
_symmetry.space_group_name_H-M   'P 1'
#
loop_
_entity.id
_entity.type
_entity.pdbx_description
1 polymer ?
#
loop_
_entity_poly.entity_id
_entity_poly.type
_entity_poly.pdbx_seq_one_letter_code
_entity_poly.pdbx_strand_id
1 'polypeptide(L)'
;MVPAMTPSVLSPVRSSFRPSSFALACAVALAASLSTSVTAAGSTPTASAPERAACTACHTVTPNLSAHSPREIHALHAGDLARPEGDCLQCHEDDGRFLVARANACSGCHADFAKKAPHDAKKLSDAECASCHTTDAVRAAHLGAKETTAREGLKSLVSVDVTDAKIVREADAAYAEVTFRLLDAEGQPVPLATKDPADAPWIKNLQLYVNWDAESDFTMSRGTPIFVKSNKRDVTQKGLGRTPAGERERTPLFRTDGEHFTYRVGPVVLEDRFSTSSPKAGKVGVVSNRLIYCFDDAKKLAACDSGRDRKNAAWNDLWVFDEKGLVPHERLTALRPTITSNAKCGTCHGYNAEHDETEINCRSCHSQVTKKNKHYADTTCYSGHDDENGRHTTPFKPKSYAPRAMPGFGGSTNDLTLPCVTCHNPNTPPTAAIRDYMTNADSPDFIEDLVLSYPDMKVWIHSLHAGTRPSQRAEGGVREVKWAKSRGDCTACHEGESFGLERLAKVGRPLALDTAYDPDSNAHPAVDFTVNAYASPMAATCFACHAYTRDAYGKLVKNEKAKAHIAEMGGKFGVKLEDLQPERCNTCHTPEALGKAHGLKR
;
A
#
# COMPACT_ATOMS: atom_id res chain seq x y z
N MET A 1 41.65 30.26 33.48
CA MET A 1 42.10 31.56 32.96
C MET A 1 41.07 32.05 31.96
N VAL A 2 40.75 33.35 31.99
CA VAL A 2 39.73 34.03 31.15
C VAL A 2 40.40 35.22 30.47
N PRO A 3 40.14 35.45 29.16
CA PRO A 3 39.57 36.73 28.65
C PRO A 3 38.32 36.44 27.77
N ALA A 4 37.29 37.29 27.55
CA ALA A 4 36.95 38.68 27.89
C ALA A 4 37.84 39.80 27.28
N MET A 5 37.33 40.86 26.64
CA MET A 5 35.96 41.24 26.23
C MET A 5 36.02 42.21 25.01
N THR A 6 34.86 42.43 24.38
CA THR A 6 34.36 43.53 23.48
C THR A 6 34.90 44.98 23.68
N PRO A 7 34.49 46.02 22.89
CA PRO A 7 33.95 46.14 21.51
C PRO A 7 34.56 47.32 20.69
N SER A 8 34.04 47.62 19.49
CA SER A 8 33.77 49.02 19.04
C SER A 8 32.79 49.10 17.86
N VAL A 9 32.12 50.25 17.75
CA VAL A 9 31.02 50.57 16.82
C VAL A 9 31.50 51.62 15.81
N LEU A 10 31.04 51.57 14.55
CA LEU A 10 30.66 52.75 13.74
C LEU A 10 30.08 52.36 12.36
N SER A 11 28.87 52.87 12.09
CA SER A 11 28.25 53.05 10.75
C SER A 11 28.10 54.58 10.52
N PRO A 12 27.58 55.12 9.40
CA PRO A 12 27.07 54.49 8.18
C PRO A 12 27.55 55.14 6.84
N VAL A 13 27.25 54.51 5.69
CA VAL A 13 27.16 55.21 4.39
C VAL A 13 25.89 54.77 3.65
N ARG A 14 25.23 55.73 2.99
CA ARG A 14 23.96 55.57 2.24
C ARG A 14 24.21 55.32 0.75
N SER A 15 23.47 54.39 0.14
CA SER A 15 22.86 54.52 -1.20
C SER A 15 21.72 53.49 -1.29
N SER A 16 20.45 53.83 -1.53
CA SER A 16 19.80 54.61 -2.60
C SER A 16 19.78 53.91 -3.97
N PHE A 17 18.96 52.86 -4.09
CA PHE A 17 18.42 52.41 -5.37
C PHE A 17 16.90 52.27 -5.29
N ARG A 18 16.18 52.84 -6.27
CA ARG A 18 14.72 52.74 -6.44
C ARG A 18 14.40 51.63 -7.45
N PRO A 19 13.27 50.92 -7.32
CA PRO A 19 12.77 50.03 -8.36
C PRO A 19 12.19 50.83 -9.54
N SER A 20 12.43 50.38 -10.77
CA SER A 20 11.86 50.97 -11.99
C SER A 20 10.58 50.26 -12.43
N SER A 21 9.55 51.05 -12.72
CA SER A 21 8.22 50.62 -13.12
C SER A 21 8.17 49.99 -14.51
N PHE A 22 7.79 48.70 -14.63
CA PHE A 22 7.42 48.09 -15.93
C PHE A 22 6.56 46.81 -15.77
N ALA A 23 5.40 46.89 -15.10
CA ALA A 23 4.48 45.75 -14.96
C ALA A 23 3.02 46.17 -14.66
N LEU A 24 2.41 47.01 -15.51
CA LEU A 24 0.99 47.41 -15.33
C LEU A 24 0.26 47.72 -16.65
N ALA A 25 0.22 46.76 -17.58
CA ALA A 25 -0.55 46.89 -18.84
C ALA A 25 -0.88 45.54 -19.51
N CYS A 26 -1.58 44.62 -18.81
CA CYS A 26 -2.09 43.38 -19.46
C CYS A 26 -3.31 42.75 -18.76
N ALA A 27 -4.05 43.49 -17.94
CA ALA A 27 -5.07 42.94 -17.02
C ALA A 27 -6.47 43.55 -17.17
N VAL A 28 -6.83 44.10 -18.34
CA VAL A 28 -8.21 44.54 -18.66
C VAL A 28 -8.49 44.35 -20.16
N ALA A 29 -8.94 43.15 -20.56
CA ALA A 29 -9.77 42.87 -21.76
C ALA A 29 -9.73 41.37 -22.15
N LEU A 30 -10.52 40.52 -21.49
CA LEU A 30 -11.06 39.25 -22.03
C LEU A 30 -12.02 38.59 -21.03
N ALA A 31 -13.01 39.37 -20.58
CA ALA A 31 -14.12 38.90 -19.77
C ALA A 31 -15.42 39.57 -20.23
N ALA A 32 -15.95 39.14 -21.38
CA ALA A 32 -17.36 39.28 -21.81
C ALA A 32 -17.55 38.86 -23.28
N SER A 33 -17.80 37.57 -23.54
CA SER A 33 -18.53 37.17 -24.75
C SER A 33 -19.16 35.77 -24.65
N LEU A 34 -20.46 35.79 -24.36
CA LEU A 34 -21.49 34.92 -24.96
C LEU A 34 -21.55 33.43 -24.57
N SER A 35 -22.39 33.18 -23.56
CA SER A 35 -23.17 31.96 -23.36
C SER A 35 -24.31 31.79 -24.39
N THR A 36 -24.57 30.57 -24.88
CA THR A 36 -25.94 30.01 -25.11
C THR A 36 -25.95 28.51 -25.47
N SER A 37 -26.66 27.73 -24.62
CA SER A 37 -27.64 26.67 -24.91
C SER A 37 -27.32 25.34 -25.66
N VAL A 38 -27.27 24.25 -24.87
CA VAL A 38 -28.20 23.08 -24.84
C VAL A 38 -28.42 22.20 -26.09
N THR A 39 -28.13 20.89 -25.94
CA THR A 39 -29.03 19.75 -26.24
C THR A 39 -28.50 18.47 -25.58
N ALA A 40 -29.32 17.42 -25.44
CA ALA A 40 -29.06 16.30 -24.53
C ALA A 40 -29.19 14.90 -25.18
N ALA A 41 -28.66 13.91 -24.44
CA ALA A 41 -28.93 12.47 -24.48
C ALA A 41 -28.30 11.58 -25.57
N GLY A 42 -27.68 10.48 -25.09
CA GLY A 42 -27.83 9.15 -25.69
C GLY A 42 -26.66 8.58 -26.51
N SER A 43 -25.70 7.92 -25.85
CA SER A 43 -25.18 6.58 -26.19
C SER A 43 -23.88 6.26 -25.44
N THR A 44 -23.71 5.00 -25.04
CA THR A 44 -22.46 4.43 -24.48
C THR A 44 -21.40 4.25 -25.56
N PRO A 45 -20.17 4.77 -25.39
CA PRO A 45 -19.02 4.38 -26.19
C PRO A 45 -18.24 3.25 -25.51
N THR A 46 -17.94 2.22 -26.28
CA THR A 46 -16.92 1.20 -25.98
C THR A 46 -15.56 1.82 -25.65
N ALA A 47 -14.83 1.23 -24.71
CA ALA A 47 -13.50 1.68 -24.33
C ALA A 47 -12.51 1.63 -25.50
N SER A 48 -12.12 2.81 -26.01
CA SER A 48 -10.93 2.97 -26.84
C SER A 48 -9.68 3.00 -25.96
N ALA A 49 -8.55 2.54 -26.50
CA ALA A 49 -7.25 2.71 -25.86
C ALA A 49 -7.00 4.21 -25.55
N PRO A 50 -6.33 4.54 -24.43
CA PRO A 50 -6.21 5.93 -23.99
C PRO A 50 -5.40 6.75 -25.00
N GLU A 51 -6.02 7.81 -25.55
CA GLU A 51 -5.34 8.76 -26.43
C GLU A 51 -4.05 9.30 -25.78
N ARG A 52 -3.05 9.65 -26.61
CA ARG A 52 -1.80 10.31 -26.19
C ARG A 52 -1.99 11.49 -25.22
N ALA A 53 -3.13 12.19 -25.29
CA ALA A 53 -3.47 13.27 -24.37
C ALA A 53 -3.55 12.81 -22.89
N ALA A 54 -4.04 11.59 -22.63
CA ALA A 54 -4.09 10.99 -21.31
C ALA A 54 -2.69 10.64 -20.78
N CYS A 55 -1.76 10.24 -21.65
CA CYS A 55 -0.35 10.05 -21.26
C CYS A 55 0.26 11.36 -20.75
N THR A 56 -0.06 12.50 -21.36
CA THR A 56 0.39 13.83 -20.93
C THR A 56 -0.11 14.21 -19.52
N ALA A 57 -1.25 13.66 -19.08
CA ALA A 57 -1.77 13.88 -17.73
C ALA A 57 -0.96 13.12 -16.65
N CYS A 58 -0.35 11.98 -17.00
CA CYS A 58 0.54 11.23 -16.10
C CYS A 58 1.97 11.78 -16.06
N HIS A 59 2.40 12.60 -17.03
CA HIS A 59 3.79 13.05 -17.21
C HIS A 59 3.95 14.57 -17.02
N THR A 60 3.70 15.08 -15.82
CA THR A 60 3.94 16.51 -15.49
C THR A 60 5.40 16.87 -15.20
N VAL A 61 6.32 15.89 -15.14
CA VAL A 61 7.71 16.07 -14.66
C VAL A 61 8.78 15.55 -15.64
N THR A 62 8.41 15.09 -16.84
CA THR A 62 9.38 14.64 -17.87
C THR A 62 9.30 15.50 -19.15
N PRO A 63 10.43 15.72 -19.86
CA PRO A 63 10.41 16.44 -21.13
C PRO A 63 9.60 15.69 -22.20
N ASN A 64 9.28 16.39 -23.28
CA ASN A 64 8.54 15.85 -24.43
C ASN A 64 9.12 14.50 -24.90
N LEU A 65 8.37 13.41 -24.69
CA LEU A 65 8.81 12.03 -24.97
C LEU A 65 9.19 11.81 -26.45
N SER A 66 8.69 12.62 -27.39
CA SER A 66 9.09 12.52 -28.80
C SER A 66 10.50 13.06 -29.11
N ALA A 67 11.15 13.72 -28.15
CA ALA A 67 12.53 14.20 -28.26
C ALA A 67 13.57 13.20 -27.71
N HIS A 68 13.15 12.06 -27.16
CA HIS A 68 14.03 11.08 -26.53
C HIS A 68 14.03 9.74 -27.27
N SER A 69 15.16 9.04 -27.22
CA SER A 69 15.27 7.69 -27.77
C SER A 69 14.57 6.65 -26.86
N PRO A 70 14.12 5.50 -27.41
CA PRO A 70 13.56 4.42 -26.61
C PRO A 70 14.49 3.94 -25.47
N ARG A 71 15.80 3.97 -25.71
CA ARG A 71 16.82 3.63 -24.72
C ARG A 71 16.76 4.54 -23.49
N GLU A 72 16.69 5.85 -23.71
CA GLU A 72 16.66 6.85 -22.63
C GLU A 72 15.37 6.74 -21.82
N ILE A 73 14.23 6.53 -22.50
CA ILE A 73 12.94 6.34 -21.84
C ILE A 73 12.95 5.06 -20.98
N HIS A 74 13.42 3.93 -21.52
CA HIS A 74 13.54 2.69 -20.75
C HIS A 74 14.51 2.83 -19.57
N ALA A 75 15.69 3.42 -19.78
CA ALA A 75 16.70 3.63 -18.73
C ALA A 75 16.25 4.61 -17.64
N LEU A 76 15.38 5.58 -17.96
CA LEU A 76 14.80 6.51 -16.99
C LEU A 76 13.81 5.84 -16.02
N HIS A 77 13.08 4.84 -16.49
CA HIS A 77 12.07 4.13 -15.69
C HIS A 77 12.60 2.84 -15.03
N ALA A 78 13.77 2.35 -15.46
CA ALA A 78 14.43 1.15 -14.96
C ALA A 78 14.60 1.15 -13.42
N GLY A 79 13.86 0.28 -12.73
CA GLY A 79 13.85 0.17 -11.27
C GLY A 79 12.92 1.15 -10.55
N ASP A 80 12.43 2.19 -11.23
CA ASP A 80 11.58 3.25 -10.65
C ASP A 80 10.07 3.02 -10.89
N LEU A 81 9.70 2.00 -11.67
CA LEU A 81 8.30 1.63 -11.89
C LEU A 81 7.68 0.91 -10.67
N ALA A 82 6.39 1.17 -10.46
CA ALA A 82 5.56 0.51 -9.45
C ALA A 82 5.21 -0.96 -9.78
N ARG A 83 5.30 -1.33 -11.06
CA ARG A 83 5.19 -2.70 -11.58
C ARG A 83 6.55 -3.19 -12.09
N PRO A 84 6.78 -4.52 -12.20
CA PRO A 84 7.94 -5.06 -12.90
C PRO A 84 8.11 -4.46 -14.29
N GLU A 85 9.34 -4.19 -14.71
CA GLU A 85 9.66 -3.49 -15.96
C GLU A 85 9.31 -4.31 -17.21
N GLY A 86 9.09 -5.62 -17.05
CA GLY A 86 8.51 -6.49 -18.07
C GLY A 86 7.01 -6.31 -18.29
N ASP A 87 6.30 -5.45 -17.54
CA ASP A 87 4.92 -5.07 -17.87
C ASP A 87 4.90 -4.04 -19.01
N CYS A 88 5.25 -4.48 -20.23
CA CYS A 88 5.30 -3.62 -21.40
C CYS A 88 3.98 -2.86 -21.63
N LEU A 89 2.85 -3.47 -21.25
CA LEU A 89 1.50 -2.91 -21.37
C LEU A 89 1.24 -1.75 -20.38
N GLN A 90 2.18 -1.42 -19.48
CA GLN A 90 2.14 -0.17 -18.73
C GLN A 90 2.36 1.07 -19.62
N CYS A 91 3.12 0.93 -20.71
CA CYS A 91 3.52 2.06 -21.57
C CYS A 91 3.23 1.84 -23.06
N HIS A 92 2.96 0.61 -23.48
CA HIS A 92 2.68 0.26 -24.88
C HIS A 92 1.23 -0.21 -25.06
N GLU A 93 0.62 0.24 -26.15
CA GLU A 93 -0.60 -0.35 -26.70
C GLU A 93 -0.29 -1.81 -27.12
N ASP A 94 -1.27 -2.70 -27.01
CA ASP A 94 -1.10 -4.11 -27.39
C ASP A 94 -1.25 -4.33 -28.91
N ASP A 95 -0.38 -3.65 -29.66
CA ASP A 95 -0.33 -3.66 -31.13
C ASP A 95 0.90 -4.40 -31.70
N GLY A 96 1.70 -5.01 -30.81
CA GLY A 96 2.90 -5.75 -31.15
C GLY A 96 4.12 -4.92 -31.56
N ARG A 97 4.04 -3.59 -31.74
CA ARG A 97 5.18 -2.75 -32.15
C ARG A 97 6.35 -2.81 -31.15
N PHE A 98 6.05 -2.96 -29.87
CA PHE A 98 7.03 -3.07 -28.79
C PHE A 98 7.73 -4.44 -28.72
N LEU A 99 7.18 -5.47 -29.38
CA LEU A 99 7.74 -6.82 -29.40
C LEU A 99 8.85 -7.00 -30.44
N VAL A 100 9.05 -6.02 -31.33
CA VAL A 100 10.13 -6.05 -32.33
C VAL A 100 11.45 -5.75 -31.63
N ALA A 101 12.30 -6.77 -31.46
CA ALA A 101 13.60 -6.63 -30.83
C ALA A 101 14.50 -5.64 -31.58
N ARG A 102 15.01 -4.62 -30.87
CA ARG A 102 15.94 -3.60 -31.41
C ARG A 102 17.03 -3.30 -30.41
N ALA A 103 18.29 -3.26 -30.85
CA ALA A 103 19.44 -3.08 -29.95
C ALA A 103 19.32 -1.81 -29.08
N ASN A 104 18.79 -0.72 -29.66
CA ASN A 104 18.55 0.55 -28.96
C ASN A 104 17.52 0.38 -27.81
N ALA A 105 16.38 -0.25 -28.06
CA ALA A 105 15.33 -0.42 -27.06
C ALA A 105 15.72 -1.43 -25.97
N CYS A 106 16.29 -2.58 -26.35
CA CYS A 106 16.67 -3.66 -25.43
C CYS A 106 17.79 -3.24 -24.47
N SER A 107 18.76 -2.44 -24.94
CA SER A 107 19.87 -1.94 -24.12
C SER A 107 19.47 -0.88 -23.08
N GLY A 108 18.23 -0.39 -23.09
CA GLY A 108 17.70 0.49 -22.04
C GLY A 108 17.50 -0.22 -20.70
N CYS A 109 17.03 -1.47 -20.73
CA CYS A 109 16.82 -2.30 -19.52
C CYS A 109 17.93 -3.35 -19.33
N HIS A 110 18.48 -3.91 -20.41
CA HIS A 110 19.55 -4.90 -20.32
C HIS A 110 20.93 -4.21 -20.33
N ALA A 111 21.38 -3.70 -19.18
CA ALA A 111 22.64 -2.96 -19.06
C ALA A 111 23.89 -3.74 -19.55
N ASP A 112 23.88 -5.08 -19.46
CA ASP A 112 24.94 -5.96 -19.97
C ASP A 112 24.73 -6.43 -21.42
N PHE A 113 23.76 -5.88 -22.16
CA PHE A 113 23.44 -6.27 -23.54
C PHE A 113 24.71 -6.39 -24.40
N ALA A 114 25.47 -5.29 -24.51
CA ALA A 114 26.70 -5.23 -25.30
C ALA A 114 27.87 -6.09 -24.78
N LYS A 115 27.75 -6.71 -23.59
CA LYS A 115 28.76 -7.62 -23.02
C LYS A 115 28.47 -9.10 -23.29
N LYS A 116 27.23 -9.43 -23.66
CA LYS A 116 26.80 -10.81 -23.95
C LYS A 116 26.95 -11.10 -25.44
N ALA A 117 28.00 -11.82 -25.85
CA ALA A 117 28.08 -12.34 -27.22
C ALA A 117 26.82 -13.16 -27.57
N PRO A 118 26.24 -13.01 -28.78
CA PRO A 118 26.77 -12.32 -29.95
C PRO A 118 26.38 -10.82 -30.08
N HIS A 119 25.80 -10.18 -29.05
CA HIS A 119 25.25 -8.81 -29.11
C HIS A 119 26.31 -7.68 -29.21
N ASP A 120 27.30 -7.82 -30.09
CA ASP A 120 28.13 -6.69 -30.53
C ASP A 120 27.24 -5.70 -31.29
N ALA A 121 26.71 -4.72 -30.57
CA ALA A 121 25.75 -3.72 -31.07
C ALA A 121 26.30 -2.83 -32.21
N LYS A 122 27.57 -3.01 -32.62
CA LYS A 122 28.18 -2.39 -33.80
C LYS A 122 28.12 -3.26 -35.05
N LYS A 123 27.64 -4.52 -34.95
CA LYS A 123 27.65 -5.51 -36.03
C LYS A 123 26.31 -6.15 -36.35
N LEU A 124 25.32 -6.06 -35.45
CA LEU A 124 23.98 -6.62 -35.67
C LEU A 124 22.97 -5.52 -36.01
N SER A 125 22.18 -5.77 -37.05
CA SER A 125 20.99 -5.00 -37.41
C SER A 125 19.78 -5.39 -36.56
N ASP A 126 18.75 -4.54 -36.55
CA ASP A 126 17.46 -4.88 -35.90
C ASP A 126 16.79 -6.11 -36.57
N ALA A 127 17.06 -6.38 -37.85
CA ALA A 127 16.56 -7.57 -38.54
C ALA A 127 17.21 -8.87 -38.03
N GLU A 128 18.52 -8.83 -37.72
CA GLU A 128 19.23 -9.95 -37.09
C GLU A 128 18.84 -10.10 -35.61
N CYS A 129 18.45 -9.02 -34.94
CA CYS A 129 17.85 -9.12 -33.60
C CYS A 129 16.50 -9.87 -33.66
N ALA A 130 15.63 -9.52 -34.61
CA ALA A 130 14.29 -10.11 -34.75
C ALA A 130 14.28 -11.58 -35.19
N SER A 131 15.35 -12.08 -35.83
CA SER A 131 15.45 -13.50 -36.22
C SER A 131 15.76 -14.43 -35.04
N CYS A 132 16.51 -13.95 -34.03
CA CYS A 132 16.77 -14.67 -32.79
C CYS A 132 15.74 -14.38 -31.70
N HIS A 133 15.23 -13.14 -31.66
CA HIS A 133 14.22 -12.67 -30.71
C HIS A 133 12.92 -12.34 -31.45
N THR A 134 12.19 -13.40 -31.83
CA THR A 134 10.87 -13.26 -32.44
C THR A 134 9.89 -12.54 -31.51
N THR A 135 8.84 -11.95 -32.06
CA THR A 135 7.79 -11.26 -31.28
C THR A 135 7.22 -12.15 -30.17
N ASP A 136 7.04 -13.43 -30.47
CA ASP A 136 6.49 -14.42 -29.53
C ASP A 136 7.48 -14.75 -28.43
N ALA A 137 8.78 -14.87 -28.75
CA ALA A 137 9.83 -15.08 -27.75
C ALA A 137 9.98 -13.87 -26.83
N VAL A 138 9.88 -12.64 -27.38
CA VAL A 138 9.88 -11.41 -26.59
C VAL A 138 8.64 -11.34 -25.70
N ARG A 139 7.44 -11.62 -26.21
CA ARG A 139 6.20 -11.61 -25.42
C ARG A 139 6.23 -12.65 -24.31
N ALA A 140 6.61 -13.89 -24.63
CA ALA A 140 6.72 -14.98 -23.67
C ALA A 140 7.71 -14.68 -22.54
N ALA A 141 8.85 -14.04 -22.86
CA ALA A 141 9.87 -13.68 -21.88
C ALA A 141 9.45 -12.57 -20.91
N HIS A 142 8.59 -11.62 -21.33
CA HIS A 142 8.20 -10.46 -20.52
C HIS A 142 6.83 -10.61 -19.86
N LEU A 143 5.83 -11.10 -20.59
CA LEU A 143 4.42 -11.17 -20.19
C LEU A 143 3.91 -12.62 -20.02
N GLY A 144 4.57 -13.60 -20.65
CA GLY A 144 4.02 -14.95 -20.84
C GLY A 144 3.57 -15.68 -19.57
N ALA A 145 4.19 -15.44 -18.42
CA ALA A 145 3.77 -16.03 -17.15
C ALA A 145 2.47 -15.41 -16.60
N LYS A 146 2.31 -14.09 -16.70
CA LYS A 146 1.06 -13.37 -16.34
C LYS A 146 -0.08 -13.76 -17.28
N GLU A 147 0.18 -13.76 -18.59
CA GLU A 147 -0.79 -14.12 -19.62
C GLU A 147 -1.25 -15.58 -19.50
N THR A 148 -0.31 -16.49 -19.20
CA THR A 148 -0.63 -17.88 -18.91
C THR A 148 -1.53 -17.99 -17.69
N THR A 149 -1.20 -17.30 -16.59
CA THR A 149 -2.03 -17.29 -15.37
C THR A 149 -3.46 -16.80 -15.63
N ALA A 150 -3.61 -15.70 -16.39
CA ALA A 150 -4.93 -15.15 -16.74
C ALA A 150 -5.71 -16.10 -17.66
N ARG A 151 -5.13 -16.49 -18.80
CA ARG A 151 -5.73 -17.39 -19.81
C ARG A 151 -6.14 -18.73 -19.21
N GLU A 152 -5.37 -19.25 -18.25
CA GLU A 152 -5.62 -20.55 -17.65
C GLU A 152 -6.45 -20.51 -16.36
N GLY A 153 -6.87 -19.33 -15.90
CA GLY A 153 -7.69 -19.16 -14.70
C GLY A 153 -6.96 -19.52 -13.39
N LEU A 154 -5.62 -19.44 -13.35
CA LEU A 154 -4.82 -20.07 -12.29
C LEU A 154 -4.94 -19.41 -10.91
N LYS A 155 -5.61 -18.25 -10.77
CA LYS A 155 -6.00 -17.65 -9.48
C LYS A 155 -7.38 -18.11 -8.98
N SER A 156 -8.21 -18.64 -9.88
CA SER A 156 -9.61 -18.99 -9.64
C SER A 156 -9.83 -20.51 -9.50
N LEU A 157 -8.75 -21.29 -9.29
CA LEU A 157 -8.86 -22.75 -9.10
C LEU A 157 -9.44 -23.10 -7.72
N VAL A 158 -9.28 -22.21 -6.73
CA VAL A 158 -9.90 -22.31 -5.41
C VAL A 158 -10.25 -20.92 -4.89
N SER A 159 -11.44 -20.77 -4.31
CA SER A 159 -11.82 -19.59 -3.51
C SER A 159 -12.18 -19.97 -2.06
N VAL A 160 -12.33 -18.95 -1.21
CA VAL A 160 -12.87 -19.08 0.14
C VAL A 160 -14.27 -18.49 0.13
N ASP A 161 -15.23 -19.17 0.76
CA ASP A 161 -16.61 -18.68 0.88
C ASP A 161 -17.01 -18.65 2.36
N VAL A 162 -17.07 -17.46 2.97
CA VAL A 162 -17.58 -17.27 4.34
C VAL A 162 -19.11 -17.30 4.29
N THR A 163 -19.68 -18.34 4.89
CA THR A 163 -21.11 -18.67 4.83
C THR A 163 -21.89 -18.18 6.07
N ASP A 164 -21.18 -17.95 7.17
CA ASP A 164 -21.72 -17.30 8.38
C ASP A 164 -20.58 -16.61 9.14
N ALA A 165 -20.84 -15.43 9.70
CA ALA A 165 -19.95 -14.74 10.61
C ALA A 165 -20.77 -13.89 11.57
N LYS A 166 -20.48 -13.97 12.88
CA LYS A 166 -21.25 -13.27 13.93
C LYS A 166 -20.44 -13.10 15.21
N ILE A 167 -20.96 -12.28 16.13
CA ILE A 167 -20.43 -12.19 17.50
C ILE A 167 -21.15 -13.19 18.40
N VAL A 168 -20.39 -14.01 19.10
CA VAL A 168 -20.87 -14.90 20.19
C VAL A 168 -20.29 -14.42 21.51
N ARG A 169 -21.03 -14.59 22.62
CA ARG A 169 -20.59 -14.20 23.97
C ARG A 169 -20.46 -15.43 24.86
N GLU A 170 -19.35 -15.54 25.57
CA GLU A 170 -19.01 -16.68 26.43
C GLU A 170 -18.17 -16.16 27.62
N ALA A 171 -18.59 -16.46 28.86
CA ALA A 171 -17.93 -16.03 30.10
C ALA A 171 -17.52 -14.54 30.09
N ASP A 172 -18.47 -13.65 29.81
CA ASP A 172 -18.33 -12.18 29.69
C ASP A 172 -17.37 -11.67 28.58
N ALA A 173 -16.74 -12.57 27.82
CA ALA A 173 -15.96 -12.23 26.63
C ALA A 173 -16.80 -12.37 25.35
N ALA A 174 -16.52 -11.51 24.36
CA ALA A 174 -17.09 -11.59 23.02
C ALA A 174 -16.07 -12.22 22.06
N TYR A 175 -16.52 -13.07 21.14
CA TYR A 175 -15.70 -13.72 20.12
C TYR A 175 -16.38 -13.57 18.76
N ALA A 176 -15.59 -13.43 17.69
CA ALA A 176 -16.12 -13.64 16.35
C ALA A 176 -16.14 -15.14 16.05
N GLU A 177 -17.33 -15.68 15.77
CA GLU A 177 -17.51 -17.01 15.18
C GLU A 177 -17.60 -16.84 13.67
N VAL A 178 -16.69 -17.46 12.92
CA VAL A 178 -16.61 -17.38 11.45
C VAL A 178 -16.66 -18.78 10.89
N THR A 179 -17.58 -19.04 9.97
CA THR A 179 -17.77 -20.30 9.25
C THR A 179 -17.51 -20.09 7.77
N PHE A 180 -16.60 -20.86 7.20
CA PHE A 180 -16.29 -20.82 5.77
C PHE A 180 -16.23 -22.22 5.16
N ARG A 181 -16.32 -22.27 3.84
CA ARG A 181 -15.99 -23.44 3.01
C ARG A 181 -14.98 -23.04 1.94
N LEU A 182 -14.41 -24.03 1.27
CA LEU A 182 -13.49 -23.84 0.15
C LEU A 182 -14.23 -24.29 -1.12
N LEU A 183 -14.21 -23.49 -2.17
CA LEU A 183 -14.87 -23.80 -3.45
C LEU A 183 -13.84 -24.01 -4.56
N ASP A 184 -14.15 -24.89 -5.52
CA ASP A 184 -13.39 -25.06 -6.76
C ASP A 184 -13.74 -23.99 -7.81
N ALA A 185 -13.17 -24.12 -9.02
CA ALA A 185 -13.41 -23.20 -10.13
C ALA A 185 -14.88 -23.22 -10.62
N GLU A 186 -15.59 -24.32 -10.38
CA GLU A 186 -17.00 -24.54 -10.70
C GLU A 186 -17.95 -24.11 -9.56
N GLY A 187 -17.40 -23.51 -8.49
CA GLY A 187 -18.14 -23.06 -7.32
C GLY A 187 -18.69 -24.19 -6.44
N GLN A 188 -18.23 -25.43 -6.64
CA GLN A 188 -18.59 -26.57 -5.80
C GLN A 188 -17.65 -26.66 -4.59
N PRO A 189 -18.11 -27.15 -3.44
CA PRO A 189 -17.25 -27.38 -2.29
C PRO A 189 -16.08 -28.33 -2.59
N VAL A 190 -14.87 -27.98 -2.17
CA VAL A 190 -13.69 -28.84 -2.28
C VAL A 190 -13.70 -29.88 -1.16
N PRO A 191 -13.90 -31.18 -1.45
CA PRO A 191 -13.92 -32.20 -0.42
C PRO A 191 -12.51 -32.39 0.17
N LEU A 192 -12.41 -32.33 1.49
CA LEU A 192 -11.16 -32.54 2.21
C LEU A 192 -11.09 -33.96 2.76
N ALA A 193 -9.97 -34.65 2.55
CA ALA A 193 -9.72 -36.00 3.10
C ALA A 193 -9.70 -36.01 4.64
N THR A 194 -9.35 -34.87 5.23
CA THR A 194 -9.41 -34.56 6.66
C THR A 194 -10.48 -33.48 6.86
N LYS A 195 -11.33 -33.58 7.89
CA LYS A 195 -12.35 -32.56 8.20
C LYS A 195 -11.76 -31.26 8.80
N ASP A 196 -10.54 -30.91 8.41
CA ASP A 196 -9.77 -29.76 8.86
C ASP A 196 -8.89 -29.25 7.69
N PRO A 197 -9.11 -28.02 7.19
CA PRO A 197 -8.28 -27.42 6.13
C PRO A 197 -6.81 -27.26 6.52
N ALA A 198 -6.48 -27.23 7.82
CA ALA A 198 -5.10 -27.15 8.27
C ALA A 198 -4.25 -28.37 7.86
N ASP A 199 -4.90 -29.53 7.68
CA ASP A 199 -4.28 -30.79 7.26
C ASP A 199 -4.28 -30.99 5.72
N ALA A 200 -4.98 -30.14 4.95
CA ALA A 200 -5.06 -30.27 3.49
C ALA A 200 -3.68 -30.03 2.83
N PRO A 201 -3.08 -31.00 2.10
CA PRO A 201 -1.68 -30.92 1.68
C PRO A 201 -1.42 -29.88 0.56
N TRP A 202 -2.47 -29.50 -0.17
CA TRP A 202 -2.42 -28.52 -1.26
C TRP A 202 -2.55 -27.07 -0.80
N ILE A 203 -2.98 -26.83 0.44
CA ILE A 203 -2.97 -25.48 1.03
C ILE A 203 -1.54 -25.17 1.47
N LYS A 204 -0.92 -24.13 0.92
CA LYS A 204 0.36 -23.60 1.42
C LYS A 204 0.13 -22.62 2.57
N ASN A 205 -0.91 -21.79 2.49
CA ASN A 205 -1.26 -20.82 3.52
C ASN A 205 -2.75 -20.53 3.44
N LEU A 206 -3.44 -20.55 4.58
CA LEU A 206 -4.81 -20.08 4.69
C LEU A 206 -4.96 -19.27 5.99
N GLN A 207 -5.38 -18.03 5.84
CA GLN A 207 -5.62 -17.09 6.92
C GLN A 207 -6.93 -16.34 6.65
N LEU A 208 -7.65 -15.99 7.71
CA LEU A 208 -8.72 -14.99 7.63
C LEU A 208 -8.42 -13.89 8.64
N TYR A 209 -8.75 -12.64 8.33
CA TYR A 209 -8.56 -11.49 9.21
C TYR A 209 -9.90 -10.92 9.61
N VAL A 210 -10.18 -10.86 10.91
CA VAL A 210 -11.45 -10.39 11.45
C VAL A 210 -11.25 -9.09 12.23
N ASN A 211 -11.95 -8.02 11.91
CA ASN A 211 -11.93 -6.81 12.75
C ASN A 211 -13.34 -6.23 12.93
N TRP A 212 -13.55 -5.47 14.00
CA TRP A 212 -14.87 -5.01 14.47
C TRP A 212 -14.93 -3.49 14.57
N ASP A 213 -16.14 -2.91 14.42
CA ASP A 213 -16.41 -1.46 14.40
C ASP A 213 -15.75 -0.74 13.21
N ALA A 214 -16.05 -1.22 11.99
CA ALA A 214 -15.49 -0.69 10.75
C ALA A 214 -15.91 0.78 10.46
N GLU A 215 -16.97 1.27 11.12
CA GLU A 215 -17.40 2.67 11.14
C GLU A 215 -16.36 3.55 11.85
N SER A 216 -15.90 3.14 13.04
CA SER A 216 -15.00 3.90 13.93
C SER A 216 -13.50 3.60 13.71
N ASP A 217 -13.11 3.25 12.49
CA ASP A 217 -11.75 2.82 12.11
C ASP A 217 -11.20 1.63 12.94
N PHE A 218 -12.13 0.73 13.32
CA PHE A 218 -11.93 -0.50 14.09
C PHE A 218 -11.57 -0.30 15.57
N THR A 219 -11.91 -1.28 16.42
CA THR A 219 -11.56 -1.29 17.85
C THR A 219 -10.19 -1.92 18.15
N MET A 220 -9.66 -2.75 17.25
CA MET A 220 -8.45 -3.55 17.50
C MET A 220 -7.26 -3.13 16.64
N SER A 221 -6.07 -3.12 17.27
CA SER A 221 -4.78 -2.75 16.66
C SER A 221 -4.38 -3.61 15.46
N ARG A 222 -4.88 -4.82 15.38
CA ARG A 222 -4.77 -5.71 14.22
C ARG A 222 -6.10 -6.42 14.09
N GLY A 223 -6.53 -6.72 12.86
CA GLY A 223 -7.59 -7.71 12.67
C GLY A 223 -7.15 -9.03 13.33
N THR A 224 -8.00 -9.55 14.21
CA THR A 224 -7.76 -10.80 14.92
C THR A 224 -7.73 -11.93 13.89
N PRO A 225 -6.58 -12.58 13.70
CA PRO A 225 -6.39 -13.52 12.61
C PRO A 225 -6.85 -14.93 13.00
N ILE A 226 -7.56 -15.58 12.08
CA ILE A 226 -7.80 -17.02 12.10
C ILE A 226 -6.67 -17.67 11.30
N PHE A 227 -5.68 -18.23 12.01
CA PHE A 227 -4.55 -18.93 11.40
C PHE A 227 -4.90 -20.39 11.14
N VAL A 228 -5.52 -20.66 10.00
CA VAL A 228 -5.85 -22.03 9.60
C VAL A 228 -4.59 -22.80 9.20
N LYS A 229 -3.72 -22.21 8.36
CA LYS A 229 -2.46 -22.85 7.96
C LYS A 229 -1.34 -21.86 7.66
N SER A 230 -0.16 -22.11 8.25
CA SER A 230 1.09 -21.36 7.99
C SER A 230 1.82 -21.92 6.76
N ASN A 231 2.61 -21.08 6.10
CA ASN A 231 3.51 -21.49 5.01
C ASN A 231 4.83 -22.10 5.49
N LYS A 232 5.10 -22.07 6.80
CA LYS A 232 6.24 -22.73 7.42
C LYS A 232 6.05 -24.25 7.51
N ARG A 233 7.18 -24.95 7.61
CA ARG A 233 7.26 -26.41 7.47
C ARG A 233 6.79 -27.21 8.68
N ASP A 234 6.57 -26.62 9.85
CA ASP A 234 6.03 -27.36 10.99
C ASP A 234 4.50 -27.58 10.83
N VAL A 235 4.19 -28.60 10.04
CA VAL A 235 2.82 -29.03 9.78
C VAL A 235 2.16 -29.72 10.98
N THR A 236 2.89 -30.01 12.07
CA THR A 236 2.41 -30.87 13.17
C THR A 236 1.48 -30.18 14.17
N GLN A 237 1.34 -28.85 14.08
CA GLN A 237 0.71 -28.05 15.12
C GLN A 237 -0.81 -27.95 14.93
N LYS A 238 -1.58 -28.50 15.88
CA LYS A 238 -3.06 -28.49 15.86
C LYS A 238 -3.69 -27.49 16.85
N GLY A 239 -2.96 -26.44 17.23
CA GLY A 239 -3.40 -25.49 18.27
C GLY A 239 -3.40 -26.11 19.68
N LEU A 240 -2.30 -26.78 20.05
CA LEU A 240 -2.14 -27.57 21.28
C LEU A 240 -1.05 -27.01 22.22
N GLY A 241 -0.78 -25.71 22.20
CA GLY A 241 0.14 -25.00 23.09
C GLY A 241 1.63 -25.21 22.81
N ARG A 242 1.98 -25.78 21.66
CA ARG A 242 3.39 -25.95 21.21
C ARG A 242 3.60 -25.25 19.89
N THR A 243 4.11 -24.02 19.95
CA THR A 243 4.48 -23.19 18.79
C THR A 243 5.99 -22.92 18.83
N PRO A 244 6.74 -22.99 17.71
CA PRO A 244 8.18 -22.77 17.71
C PRO A 244 8.45 -21.27 17.84
N ALA A 245 9.65 -20.90 18.28
CA ALA A 245 10.01 -19.50 18.41
C ALA A 245 9.87 -18.77 17.06
N GLY A 246 8.99 -17.77 17.00
CA GLY A 246 8.73 -16.98 15.79
C GLY A 246 7.71 -17.56 14.81
N GLU A 247 6.81 -18.45 15.25
CA GLU A 247 5.54 -18.70 14.57
C GLU A 247 4.36 -18.22 15.43
N ARG A 248 3.17 -18.22 14.85
CA ARG A 248 1.91 -18.03 15.59
C ARG A 248 1.19 -19.36 15.64
N GLU A 249 0.57 -19.64 16.77
CA GLU A 249 -0.24 -20.83 16.95
C GLU A 249 -1.40 -20.84 15.93
N ARG A 250 -1.74 -22.03 15.41
CA ARG A 250 -2.94 -22.19 14.58
C ARG A 250 -4.18 -21.97 15.44
N THR A 251 -5.16 -21.27 14.91
CA THR A 251 -6.48 -21.17 15.56
C THR A 251 -7.12 -22.55 15.54
N PRO A 252 -7.49 -23.14 16.69
CA PRO A 252 -8.16 -24.44 16.70
C PRO A 252 -9.48 -24.40 15.92
N LEU A 253 -9.76 -25.43 15.14
CA LEU A 253 -11.06 -25.64 14.50
C LEU A 253 -12.11 -25.84 15.60
N PHE A 254 -13.12 -24.97 15.66
CA PHE A 254 -14.13 -25.00 16.72
C PHE A 254 -15.22 -26.04 16.44
N ARG A 255 -15.73 -26.10 15.21
CA ARG A 255 -16.62 -27.17 14.72
C ARG A 255 -16.50 -27.34 13.21
N THR A 256 -16.88 -28.52 12.71
CA THR A 256 -17.00 -28.83 11.28
C THR A 256 -18.34 -29.52 11.04
N ASP A 257 -19.04 -29.08 9.99
CA ASP A 257 -20.29 -29.67 9.51
C ASP A 257 -20.24 -29.83 7.99
N GLY A 258 -19.99 -31.06 7.54
CA GLY A 258 -19.63 -31.36 6.16
C GLY A 258 -18.38 -30.58 5.73
N GLU A 259 -18.55 -29.68 4.76
CA GLU A 259 -17.51 -28.82 4.19
C GLU A 259 -17.48 -27.42 4.83
N HIS A 260 -18.29 -27.16 5.87
CA HIS A 260 -18.28 -25.92 6.63
C HIS A 260 -17.32 -26.04 7.82
N PHE A 261 -16.36 -25.13 7.90
CA PHE A 261 -15.34 -25.06 8.94
C PHE A 261 -15.54 -23.79 9.76
N THR A 262 -15.93 -23.97 11.03
CA THR A 262 -16.16 -22.86 11.95
C THR A 262 -14.96 -22.68 12.88
N TYR A 263 -14.47 -21.46 12.97
CA TYR A 263 -13.45 -21.02 13.92
C TYR A 263 -14.04 -19.96 14.85
N ARG A 264 -13.53 -19.89 16.08
CA ARG A 264 -13.81 -18.79 17.01
C ARG A 264 -12.52 -18.04 17.30
N VAL A 265 -12.58 -16.71 17.30
CA VAL A 265 -11.41 -15.87 17.53
C VAL A 265 -11.77 -14.64 18.38
N GLY A 266 -10.91 -14.30 19.34
CA GLY A 266 -11.18 -13.25 20.32
C GLY A 266 -10.27 -13.34 21.56
N PRO A 267 -10.56 -12.57 22.62
CA PRO A 267 -11.72 -11.69 22.74
C PRO A 267 -11.72 -10.53 21.73
N VAL A 268 -12.90 -10.21 21.18
CA VAL A 268 -13.14 -9.06 20.31
C VAL A 268 -13.62 -7.89 21.17
N VAL A 269 -12.98 -6.74 21.02
CA VAL A 269 -13.41 -5.51 21.69
C VAL A 269 -14.61 -4.95 20.93
N LEU A 270 -15.82 -5.06 21.49
CA LEU A 270 -17.04 -4.61 20.81
C LEU A 270 -17.23 -3.09 20.84
N GLU A 271 -16.73 -2.45 21.89
CA GLU A 271 -16.76 -1.00 22.08
C GLU A 271 -15.45 -0.53 22.72
N ASP A 272 -14.99 0.64 22.31
CA ASP A 272 -13.97 1.38 23.05
C ASP A 272 -14.33 2.87 23.14
N ARG A 273 -13.45 3.65 23.78
CA ARG A 273 -13.63 5.08 24.05
C ARG A 273 -13.75 5.99 22.81
N PHE A 274 -13.50 5.47 21.60
CA PHE A 274 -13.62 6.16 20.32
C PHE A 274 -14.75 5.60 19.45
N SER A 275 -15.42 4.52 19.85
CA SER A 275 -16.58 3.99 19.14
C SER A 275 -17.68 5.04 19.03
N THR A 276 -17.98 5.50 17.81
CA THR A 276 -19.10 6.41 17.57
C THR A 276 -20.38 5.61 17.34
N SER A 277 -21.08 5.24 18.41
CA SER A 277 -22.30 4.43 18.31
C SER A 277 -23.43 5.20 17.62
N SER A 278 -23.71 4.87 16.36
CA SER A 278 -24.98 5.24 15.70
C SER A 278 -26.09 4.27 16.16
N PRO A 279 -27.07 4.70 16.98
CA PRO A 279 -28.05 3.78 17.57
C PRO A 279 -29.02 3.16 16.55
N LYS A 280 -29.02 3.65 15.31
CA LYS A 280 -29.97 3.27 14.25
C LYS A 280 -29.44 2.25 13.26
N ALA A 281 -28.12 2.08 13.14
CA ALA A 281 -27.51 1.24 12.11
C ALA A 281 -26.82 -0.02 12.66
N GLY A 282 -26.33 0.02 13.90
CA GLY A 282 -25.59 -1.07 14.54
C GLY A 282 -24.20 -1.28 13.92
N LYS A 283 -23.20 -1.50 14.77
CA LYS A 283 -21.82 -1.73 14.35
C LYS A 283 -21.70 -2.96 13.44
N VAL A 284 -20.74 -2.92 12.53
CA VAL A 284 -20.35 -4.04 11.68
C VAL A 284 -18.87 -4.35 11.85
N GLY A 285 -18.55 -5.64 11.76
CA GLY A 285 -17.21 -6.14 11.53
C GLY A 285 -17.01 -6.58 10.09
N VAL A 286 -15.78 -6.93 9.77
CA VAL A 286 -15.39 -7.47 8.45
C VAL A 286 -14.52 -8.70 8.61
N VAL A 287 -14.61 -9.60 7.64
CA VAL A 287 -13.73 -10.76 7.45
C VAL A 287 -13.10 -10.63 6.07
N SER A 288 -11.78 -10.79 5.95
CA SER A 288 -11.10 -10.98 4.66
C SER A 288 -10.29 -12.27 4.66
N ASN A 289 -10.15 -12.92 3.50
CA ASN A 289 -9.37 -14.15 3.34
C ASN A 289 -7.93 -13.87 2.86
N ARG A 290 -7.08 -14.88 3.00
CA ARG A 290 -5.80 -14.97 2.31
C ARG A 290 -5.45 -16.44 2.09
N LEU A 291 -5.53 -16.90 0.85
CA LEU A 291 -5.27 -18.29 0.47
C LEU A 291 -4.14 -18.38 -0.57
N ILE A 292 -3.18 -19.27 -0.30
CA ILE A 292 -2.13 -19.68 -1.24
C ILE A 292 -2.19 -21.21 -1.36
N TYR A 293 -2.30 -21.71 -2.58
CA TYR A 293 -2.47 -23.14 -2.88
C TYR A 293 -1.48 -23.65 -3.93
N CYS A 294 -1.36 -24.97 -4.01
CA CYS A 294 -0.49 -25.70 -4.92
C CYS A 294 -1.29 -26.62 -5.85
N PHE A 295 -0.85 -26.73 -7.10
CA PHE A 295 -1.52 -27.49 -8.17
C PHE A 295 -0.51 -28.09 -9.15
N ASP A 296 -0.92 -29.12 -9.89
CA ASP A 296 -0.13 -29.76 -10.96
C ASP A 296 -0.31 -29.09 -12.34
N ASP A 297 0.41 -29.56 -13.35
CA ASP A 297 0.27 -29.03 -14.72
C ASP A 297 -1.11 -29.32 -15.36
N ALA A 298 -1.88 -30.26 -14.81
CA ALA A 298 -3.27 -30.51 -15.18
C ALA A 298 -4.27 -29.63 -14.38
N LYS A 299 -3.76 -28.64 -13.64
CA LYS A 299 -4.49 -27.69 -12.78
C LYS A 299 -5.21 -28.32 -11.59
N LYS A 300 -4.89 -29.56 -11.23
CA LYS A 300 -5.49 -30.25 -10.08
C LYS A 300 -4.73 -29.92 -8.81
N LEU A 301 -5.44 -29.80 -7.70
CA LEU A 301 -4.85 -29.50 -6.41
C LEU A 301 -3.87 -30.61 -6.00
N ALA A 302 -2.64 -30.21 -5.69
CA ALA A 302 -1.51 -31.11 -5.49
C ALA A 302 -0.76 -30.72 -4.21
N ALA A 303 -0.09 -31.70 -3.58
CA ALA A 303 0.67 -31.45 -2.36
C ALA A 303 1.75 -30.39 -2.58
N CYS A 304 1.76 -29.36 -1.75
CA CYS A 304 2.83 -28.38 -1.76
C CYS A 304 4.18 -29.04 -1.40
N ASP A 305 5.26 -28.63 -2.05
CA ASP A 305 6.62 -29.16 -1.90
C ASP A 305 6.81 -30.60 -2.47
N SER A 306 5.95 -31.03 -3.40
CA SER A 306 6.15 -32.25 -4.22
C SER A 306 7.32 -32.16 -5.21
N GLY A 307 7.81 -30.95 -5.47
CA GLY A 307 8.91 -30.67 -6.41
C GLY A 307 8.47 -30.54 -7.88
N ARG A 308 7.19 -30.78 -8.17
CA ARG A 308 6.54 -30.49 -9.48
C ARG A 308 5.32 -29.59 -9.36
N ASP A 309 4.98 -29.18 -8.13
CA ASP A 309 3.84 -28.31 -7.86
C ASP A 309 4.10 -26.88 -8.33
N ARG A 310 3.12 -26.34 -9.05
CA ARG A 310 2.94 -24.92 -9.28
C ARG A 310 2.15 -24.34 -8.11
N LYS A 311 2.26 -23.03 -7.89
CA LYS A 311 1.55 -22.33 -6.81
C LYS A 311 0.94 -21.03 -7.30
N ASN A 312 -0.20 -20.65 -6.72
CA ASN A 312 -0.78 -19.33 -6.90
C ASN A 312 -1.52 -18.91 -5.63
N ALA A 313 -2.05 -17.69 -5.65
CA ALA A 313 -2.95 -17.16 -4.65
C ALA A 313 -4.38 -17.09 -5.19
N ALA A 314 -5.36 -17.32 -4.31
CA ALA A 314 -6.75 -16.98 -4.60
C ALA A 314 -6.94 -15.46 -4.67
N TRP A 315 -8.08 -15.04 -5.23
CA TRP A 315 -8.61 -13.70 -5.04
C TRP A 315 -8.92 -13.45 -3.55
N ASN A 316 -8.84 -12.17 -3.16
CA ASN A 316 -9.09 -11.70 -1.82
C ASN A 316 -10.49 -11.06 -1.75
N ASP A 317 -11.39 -11.78 -1.11
CA ASP A 317 -12.77 -11.39 -0.86
C ASP A 317 -12.92 -10.72 0.52
N LEU A 318 -13.99 -9.94 0.67
CA LEU A 318 -14.36 -9.25 1.91
C LEU A 318 -15.84 -9.52 2.24
N TRP A 319 -16.09 -10.07 3.42
CA TRP A 319 -17.42 -10.24 3.99
C TRP A 319 -17.65 -9.23 5.12
N VAL A 320 -18.89 -8.76 5.25
CA VAL A 320 -19.32 -7.86 6.31
C VAL A 320 -20.28 -8.60 7.23
N PHE A 321 -20.19 -8.39 8.53
CA PHE A 321 -21.06 -9.05 9.52
C PHE A 321 -21.45 -8.12 10.67
N ASP A 322 -22.52 -8.44 11.37
CA ASP A 322 -22.90 -7.80 12.64
C ASP A 322 -22.98 -8.81 13.79
N GLU A 323 -23.60 -8.46 14.92
CA GLU A 323 -23.71 -9.40 16.05
C GLU A 323 -24.54 -10.66 15.73
N LYS A 324 -25.36 -10.66 14.67
CA LYS A 324 -26.32 -11.72 14.35
C LYS A 324 -25.88 -12.62 13.19
N GLY A 325 -25.16 -12.07 12.21
CA GLY A 325 -24.77 -12.80 11.00
C GLY A 325 -24.10 -11.93 9.95
N LEU A 326 -23.89 -12.52 8.77
CA LEU A 326 -23.45 -11.80 7.56
C LEU A 326 -24.47 -10.74 7.14
N VAL A 327 -23.97 -9.62 6.61
CA VAL A 327 -24.78 -8.48 6.15
C VAL A 327 -24.27 -7.99 4.79
N PRO A 328 -25.12 -7.34 3.97
CA PRO A 328 -24.71 -6.84 2.65
C PRO A 328 -23.60 -5.78 2.74
N HIS A 329 -22.72 -5.75 1.74
CA HIS A 329 -21.57 -4.83 1.69
C HIS A 329 -22.01 -3.34 1.67
N GLU A 330 -23.21 -3.07 1.15
CA GLU A 330 -23.85 -1.75 1.15
C GLU A 330 -24.04 -1.19 2.56
N ARG A 331 -24.15 -2.04 3.59
CA ARG A 331 -24.20 -1.60 4.99
C ARG A 331 -22.84 -1.06 5.45
N LEU A 332 -21.74 -1.62 4.97
CA LEU A 332 -20.41 -1.10 5.24
C LEU A 332 -20.18 0.22 4.50
N THR A 333 -20.50 0.32 3.21
CA THR A 333 -20.27 1.57 2.46
C THR A 333 -21.15 2.73 2.93
N ALA A 334 -22.34 2.46 3.46
CA ALA A 334 -23.19 3.46 4.11
C ALA A 334 -22.61 4.01 5.43
N LEU A 335 -21.85 3.19 6.18
CA LEU A 335 -21.20 3.58 7.44
C LEU A 335 -19.79 4.15 7.22
N ARG A 336 -19.06 3.59 6.25
CA ARG A 336 -17.67 3.89 5.91
C ARG A 336 -17.60 4.22 4.41
N PRO A 337 -17.86 5.48 4.00
CA PRO A 337 -17.80 5.87 2.59
C PRO A 337 -16.46 5.54 1.95
N THR A 338 -16.48 5.13 0.70
CA THR A 338 -15.29 4.85 -0.11
C THR A 338 -14.43 6.10 -0.24
N ILE A 339 -13.18 6.02 0.26
CA ILE A 339 -12.19 7.10 0.13
C ILE A 339 -11.31 6.89 -1.11
N THR A 340 -10.98 5.63 -1.42
CA THR A 340 -10.08 5.23 -2.50
C THR A 340 -10.63 3.97 -3.17
N SER A 341 -10.32 3.75 -4.46
CA SER A 341 -10.70 2.55 -5.21
C SER A 341 -9.48 1.77 -5.70
N ASN A 342 -9.64 0.46 -5.93
CA ASN A 342 -8.60 -0.36 -6.56
C ASN A 342 -8.36 0.07 -8.01
N ALA A 343 -9.38 0.54 -8.72
CA ALA A 343 -9.24 1.16 -10.04
C ALA A 343 -8.23 2.34 -10.03
N LYS A 344 -8.33 3.27 -9.07
CA LYS A 344 -7.40 4.40 -8.96
C LYS A 344 -5.99 3.98 -8.60
N CYS A 345 -5.83 3.12 -7.59
CA CYS A 345 -4.53 2.55 -7.22
C CYS A 345 -3.88 1.80 -8.40
N GLY A 346 -4.68 1.04 -9.14
CA GLY A 346 -4.26 0.26 -10.29
C GLY A 346 -3.84 1.08 -11.51
N THR A 347 -4.12 2.39 -11.57
CA THR A 347 -3.57 3.27 -12.62
C THR A 347 -2.03 3.25 -12.65
N CYS A 348 -1.39 3.09 -11.49
CA CYS A 348 0.06 2.89 -11.40
C CYS A 348 0.42 1.41 -11.19
N HIS A 349 -0.39 0.67 -10.43
CA HIS A 349 -0.03 -0.65 -9.93
C HIS A 349 -0.62 -1.85 -10.69
N GLY A 350 -1.39 -1.62 -11.76
CA GLY A 350 -2.15 -2.67 -12.45
C GLY A 350 -3.51 -2.91 -11.80
N TYR A 351 -4.52 -3.21 -12.60
CA TYR A 351 -5.92 -3.35 -12.18
C TYR A 351 -6.59 -4.53 -12.90
N ASN A 352 -7.30 -5.36 -12.15
CA ASN A 352 -8.23 -6.36 -12.66
C ASN A 352 -9.66 -5.87 -12.39
N ALA A 353 -10.40 -5.55 -13.46
CA ALA A 353 -11.76 -5.03 -13.36
C ALA A 353 -12.85 -6.10 -13.12
N GLU A 354 -12.52 -7.38 -13.33
CA GLU A 354 -13.45 -8.51 -13.11
C GLU A 354 -13.61 -8.81 -11.61
N HIS A 355 -12.53 -8.63 -10.84
CA HIS A 355 -12.47 -8.87 -9.40
C HIS A 355 -12.30 -7.59 -8.54
N ASP A 356 -12.31 -6.39 -9.15
CA ASP A 356 -11.99 -5.10 -8.52
C ASP A 356 -10.72 -5.16 -7.64
N GLU A 357 -9.66 -5.77 -8.16
CA GLU A 357 -8.37 -5.94 -7.46
C GLU A 357 -7.24 -5.20 -8.16
N THR A 358 -6.22 -4.77 -7.41
CA THR A 358 -4.96 -4.32 -8.02
C THR A 358 -4.04 -5.50 -8.36
N GLU A 359 -2.91 -5.23 -9.03
CA GLU A 359 -1.80 -6.19 -9.12
C GLU A 359 -0.72 -5.98 -8.03
N ILE A 360 -1.00 -5.17 -7.00
CA ILE A 360 -0.12 -5.06 -5.82
C ILE A 360 -0.08 -6.41 -5.10
N ASN A 361 1.13 -6.80 -4.69
CA ASN A 361 1.32 -7.77 -3.62
C ASN A 361 1.96 -7.04 -2.43
N CYS A 362 1.72 -7.50 -1.20
CA CYS A 362 2.23 -6.85 0.01
C CYS A 362 3.77 -6.67 0.01
N ARG A 363 4.53 -7.56 -0.64
CA ARG A 363 6.00 -7.45 -0.76
C ARG A 363 6.47 -6.35 -1.74
N SER A 364 5.58 -5.74 -2.52
CA SER A 364 5.86 -4.50 -3.26
C SER A 364 5.95 -3.27 -2.33
N CYS A 365 5.34 -3.33 -1.15
CA CYS A 365 5.25 -2.20 -0.21
C CYS A 365 5.92 -2.47 1.17
N HIS A 366 6.15 -3.74 1.52
CA HIS A 366 6.95 -4.18 2.68
C HIS A 366 8.37 -4.60 2.26
N SER A 367 9.30 -4.74 3.21
CA SER A 367 10.72 -4.85 2.84
C SER A 367 11.13 -6.20 2.27
N GLN A 368 12.33 -6.19 1.69
CA GLN A 368 13.09 -7.40 1.40
C GLN A 368 13.40 -8.21 2.67
N VAL A 369 13.63 -9.49 2.45
CA VAL A 369 14.12 -10.46 3.43
C VAL A 369 15.59 -10.16 3.75
N THR A 370 15.92 -10.09 5.03
CA THR A 370 17.27 -9.82 5.53
C THR A 370 17.81 -11.04 6.28
N LYS A 371 19.06 -11.02 6.74
CA LYS A 371 19.63 -12.14 7.50
C LYS A 371 19.06 -12.22 8.92
N LYS A 372 18.83 -11.09 9.60
CA LYS A 372 18.23 -11.02 10.95
C LYS A 372 16.75 -11.39 10.92
N ASN A 373 16.02 -11.08 9.84
CA ASN A 373 14.58 -11.37 9.73
C ASN A 373 14.22 -12.61 8.88
N LYS A 374 15.19 -13.38 8.37
CA LYS A 374 14.93 -14.50 7.44
C LYS A 374 13.93 -15.54 7.97
N HIS A 375 13.94 -15.80 9.28
CA HIS A 375 13.00 -16.71 9.92
C HIS A 375 11.59 -16.12 10.15
N TYR A 376 11.41 -14.80 10.00
CA TYR A 376 10.10 -14.10 9.98
C TYR A 376 9.64 -13.69 8.57
N ALA A 377 10.52 -13.72 7.58
CA ALA A 377 10.25 -13.30 6.21
C ALA A 377 9.04 -13.99 5.55
N ASP A 378 8.78 -15.23 5.94
CA ASP A 378 7.66 -16.01 5.45
C ASP A 378 6.37 -15.78 6.27
N THR A 379 6.44 -15.28 7.52
CA THR A 379 5.26 -15.00 8.35
C THR A 379 4.51 -13.71 8.01
N THR A 380 4.96 -12.98 6.98
CA THR A 380 4.42 -11.70 6.47
C THR A 380 4.52 -10.48 7.41
N CYS A 381 4.56 -9.30 6.78
CA CYS A 381 4.62 -7.97 7.41
C CYS A 381 5.83 -7.74 8.33
N TYR A 382 7.02 -7.64 7.73
CA TYR A 382 8.18 -6.99 8.35
C TYR A 382 8.70 -5.89 7.42
N SER A 383 9.27 -4.83 7.99
CA SER A 383 10.13 -3.93 7.23
C SER A 383 11.47 -3.72 7.95
N GLY A 384 12.58 -4.00 7.26
CA GLY A 384 13.93 -3.65 7.67
C GLY A 384 14.88 -3.65 6.47
N HIS A 385 16.05 -3.04 6.62
CA HIS A 385 17.22 -3.34 5.79
C HIS A 385 18.39 -3.53 6.74
N ASP A 386 18.71 -4.78 7.02
CA ASP A 386 20.06 -5.15 7.42
C ASP A 386 20.88 -5.48 6.16
N ASP A 387 22.19 -5.28 6.28
CA ASP A 387 23.15 -5.75 5.29
C ASP A 387 23.17 -7.30 5.20
N GLU A 388 24.02 -7.83 4.31
CA GLU A 388 24.24 -9.28 4.17
C GLU A 388 24.76 -9.97 5.45
N ASN A 389 25.23 -9.20 6.43
CA ASN A 389 25.75 -9.66 7.71
C ASN A 389 24.73 -9.56 8.84
N GLY A 390 23.55 -8.97 8.63
CA GLY A 390 22.56 -8.73 9.67
C GLY A 390 22.79 -7.44 10.47
N ARG A 391 23.62 -6.51 9.97
CA ARG A 391 23.90 -5.21 10.60
C ARG A 391 23.01 -4.12 10.01
N HIS A 392 22.38 -3.36 10.91
CA HIS A 392 21.50 -2.22 10.58
C HIS A 392 22.26 -0.92 10.26
N THR A 393 23.59 -0.94 10.33
CA THR A 393 24.44 0.25 10.32
C THR A 393 24.64 0.88 8.93
N THR A 394 23.93 0.41 7.90
CA THR A 394 23.93 1.04 6.56
C THR A 394 22.59 1.77 6.36
N PRO A 395 22.47 3.06 6.76
CA PRO A 395 21.23 3.84 6.61
C PRO A 395 20.84 4.11 5.14
N PHE A 396 21.68 3.66 4.20
CA PHE A 396 21.49 3.76 2.78
C PHE A 396 22.07 2.50 2.11
N LYS A 397 21.24 1.81 1.33
CA LYS A 397 21.70 0.88 0.30
C LYS A 397 21.34 1.49 -1.06
N PRO A 398 22.29 1.66 -1.99
CA PRO A 398 21.98 2.15 -3.33
C PRO A 398 20.96 1.24 -4.01
N LYS A 399 20.06 1.82 -4.78
CA LYS A 399 19.10 1.06 -5.59
C LYS A 399 19.84 0.24 -6.65
N SER A 400 19.84 -1.09 -6.52
CA SER A 400 20.42 -2.01 -7.50
C SER A 400 19.34 -2.48 -8.48
N TYR A 401 19.43 -2.07 -9.74
CA TYR A 401 18.49 -2.46 -10.77
C TYR A 401 18.79 -3.84 -11.37
N ALA A 402 17.75 -4.66 -11.52
CA ALA A 402 17.75 -5.85 -12.37
C ALA A 402 16.35 -5.97 -13.00
N PRO A 403 16.22 -6.03 -14.35
CA PRO A 403 14.93 -6.13 -15.01
C PRO A 403 14.21 -7.42 -14.61
N ARG A 404 12.90 -7.32 -14.33
CA ARG A 404 12.05 -8.47 -14.01
C ARG A 404 10.88 -8.58 -14.99
N ALA A 405 10.68 -9.79 -15.52
CA ALA A 405 9.46 -10.16 -16.22
C ALA A 405 8.24 -10.11 -15.29
N MET A 406 7.03 -10.03 -15.86
CA MET A 406 5.81 -10.11 -15.07
C MET A 406 5.64 -11.52 -14.48
N PRO A 407 5.45 -11.64 -13.15
CA PRO A 407 5.25 -12.93 -12.51
C PRO A 407 3.87 -13.49 -12.85
N GLY A 408 3.78 -14.82 -13.00
CA GLY A 408 2.49 -15.52 -13.05
C GLY A 408 1.84 -15.71 -11.67
N PHE A 409 2.57 -15.46 -10.58
CA PHE A 409 2.01 -15.53 -9.22
C PHE A 409 1.31 -14.20 -8.89
N GLY A 410 -0.02 -14.24 -8.75
CA GLY A 410 -0.79 -13.12 -8.21
C GLY A 410 -0.59 -12.99 -6.70
N GLY A 411 -0.77 -11.80 -6.14
CA GLY A 411 -0.85 -11.65 -4.68
C GLY A 411 -2.14 -12.27 -4.12
N SER A 412 -2.17 -12.47 -2.79
CA SER A 412 -3.34 -12.92 -2.01
C SER A 412 -3.93 -11.79 -1.16
N THR A 413 -3.58 -10.53 -1.46
CA THR A 413 -4.01 -9.34 -0.70
C THR A 413 -3.85 -8.13 -1.63
N ASN A 414 -4.78 -8.01 -2.58
CA ASN A 414 -4.67 -7.07 -3.70
C ASN A 414 -5.83 -6.06 -3.77
N ASP A 415 -6.88 -6.27 -2.97
CA ASP A 415 -7.82 -5.21 -2.59
C ASP A 415 -7.15 -4.34 -1.51
N LEU A 416 -6.88 -3.10 -1.88
CA LEU A 416 -6.20 -2.11 -1.06
C LEU A 416 -7.19 -1.22 -0.29
N THR A 417 -8.50 -1.34 -0.54
CA THR A 417 -9.50 -0.41 0.00
C THR A 417 -9.88 -0.76 1.43
N LEU A 418 -10.23 -2.03 1.70
CA LEU A 418 -10.83 -2.48 2.95
C LEU A 418 -10.04 -3.59 3.67
N PRO A 419 -9.58 -4.68 3.01
CA PRO A 419 -8.72 -5.70 3.63
C PRO A 419 -7.45 -5.11 4.25
N CYS A 420 -6.79 -4.16 3.58
CA CYS A 420 -5.62 -3.48 4.14
C CYS A 420 -5.94 -2.73 5.45
N VAL A 421 -7.00 -1.91 5.51
CA VAL A 421 -7.35 -1.16 6.74
C VAL A 421 -7.78 -2.05 7.90
N THR A 422 -8.13 -3.33 7.70
CA THR A 422 -8.33 -4.25 8.84
C THR A 422 -7.08 -4.37 9.73
N CYS A 423 -5.89 -4.19 9.15
CA CYS A 423 -4.60 -4.27 9.84
C CYS A 423 -3.78 -2.96 9.79
N HIS A 424 -4.13 -2.03 8.90
CA HIS A 424 -3.52 -0.71 8.74
C HIS A 424 -4.47 0.37 9.25
N ASN A 425 -4.67 0.43 10.57
CA ASN A 425 -5.65 1.33 11.21
C ASN A 425 -5.04 2.18 12.34
N PRO A 426 -5.78 3.17 12.89
CA PRO A 426 -5.29 4.09 13.91
C PRO A 426 -4.88 3.44 15.23
N ASN A 427 -5.30 2.20 15.51
CA ASN A 427 -4.89 1.47 16.71
C ASN A 427 -3.61 0.66 16.56
N THR A 428 -3.01 0.62 15.36
CA THR A 428 -1.83 -0.18 15.06
C THR A 428 -0.53 0.63 15.32
N PRO A 429 0.06 0.68 16.54
CA PRO A 429 1.33 1.37 16.73
C PRO A 429 2.41 0.78 15.81
N PRO A 430 3.50 1.52 15.50
CA PRO A 430 4.54 1.03 14.59
C PRO A 430 5.19 -0.26 15.09
N THR A 431 5.45 -0.37 16.40
CA THR A 431 5.85 -1.62 17.08
C THR A 431 4.90 -2.79 16.81
N ALA A 432 3.60 -2.53 16.67
CA ALA A 432 2.57 -3.50 16.32
C ALA A 432 2.35 -3.71 14.80
N ALA A 433 3.26 -3.32 13.91
CA ALA A 433 3.24 -3.83 12.53
C ALA A 433 4.61 -3.79 11.84
N ILE A 434 5.24 -2.63 11.85
CA ILE A 434 6.44 -2.32 11.07
C ILE A 434 7.36 -1.45 11.94
N ARG A 435 8.45 -2.05 12.41
CA ARG A 435 9.55 -1.35 13.05
C ARG A 435 10.45 -0.73 11.98
N ASP A 436 10.30 0.58 11.74
CA ASP A 436 11.29 1.35 10.99
C ASP A 436 12.49 1.71 11.89
N TYR A 437 13.63 1.07 11.66
CA TYR A 437 14.90 1.33 12.36
C TYR A 437 15.43 2.77 12.21
N MET A 438 14.96 3.52 11.21
CA MET A 438 15.32 4.93 11.05
C MET A 438 14.51 5.86 11.97
N THR A 439 13.52 5.34 12.68
CA THR A 439 12.83 6.03 13.78
C THR A 439 13.64 5.84 15.06
N ASN A 440 14.46 6.82 15.42
CA ASN A 440 15.33 6.77 16.60
C ASN A 440 14.68 7.47 17.80
N ALA A 441 14.58 6.80 18.95
CA ALA A 441 14.07 7.34 20.21
C ALA A 441 14.91 8.52 20.76
N ASP A 442 16.22 8.55 20.48
CA ASP A 442 17.11 9.65 20.86
C ASP A 442 16.99 10.89 19.94
N SER A 443 16.15 10.82 18.90
CA SER A 443 15.95 11.94 17.97
C SER A 443 15.07 13.04 18.59
N PRO A 444 15.40 14.34 18.44
CA PRO A 444 14.46 15.41 18.79
C PRO A 444 13.18 15.39 17.95
N ASP A 445 13.21 14.71 16.79
CA ASP A 445 12.08 14.48 15.88
C ASP A 445 11.40 13.11 16.10
N PHE A 446 11.69 12.41 17.20
CA PHE A 446 11.26 11.02 17.41
C PHE A 446 9.75 10.82 17.26
N ILE A 447 8.94 11.66 17.91
CA ILE A 447 7.46 11.56 17.88
C ILE A 447 6.93 11.76 16.45
N GLU A 448 7.51 12.72 15.72
CA GLU A 448 7.17 13.02 14.35
C GLU A 448 7.55 11.88 13.41
N ASP A 449 8.76 11.34 13.52
CA ASP A 449 9.23 10.23 12.69
C ASP A 449 8.50 8.92 13.06
N LEU A 450 8.04 8.76 14.31
CA LEU A 450 7.13 7.69 14.76
C LEU A 450 5.73 7.81 14.10
N VAL A 451 5.20 9.03 13.97
CA VAL A 451 3.96 9.28 13.21
C VAL A 451 4.18 9.01 11.72
N LEU A 452 5.29 9.42 11.12
CA LEU A 452 5.55 9.18 9.70
C LEU A 452 5.80 7.69 9.37
N SER A 453 6.36 6.92 10.31
CA SER A 453 6.50 5.47 10.17
C SER A 453 5.20 4.69 10.46
N TYR A 454 4.12 5.36 10.88
CA TYR A 454 2.89 4.73 11.32
C TYR A 454 2.17 3.94 10.21
N PRO A 455 1.68 2.72 10.49
CA PRO A 455 1.12 1.82 9.47
C PRO A 455 -0.32 2.13 9.07
N ASP A 456 -1.10 2.88 9.87
CA ASP A 456 -2.43 3.41 9.53
C ASP A 456 -2.49 3.92 8.08
N MET A 457 -3.47 3.43 7.31
CA MET A 457 -3.45 3.53 5.85
C MET A 457 -3.32 4.97 5.34
N LYS A 458 -4.06 5.92 5.93
CA LYS A 458 -4.02 7.34 5.56
C LYS A 458 -2.69 8.03 5.90
N VAL A 459 -1.87 7.49 6.80
CA VAL A 459 -0.52 8.02 7.06
C VAL A 459 0.53 7.25 6.27
N TRP A 460 0.43 5.92 6.20
CA TRP A 460 1.34 5.09 5.43
C TRP A 460 1.35 5.48 3.94
N ILE A 461 0.19 5.51 3.28
CA ILE A 461 0.11 5.79 1.84
C ILE A 461 0.56 7.22 1.52
N HIS A 462 0.18 8.22 2.32
CA HIS A 462 0.63 9.60 2.12
C HIS A 462 2.14 9.74 2.32
N SER A 463 2.69 9.25 3.43
CA SER A 463 4.12 9.38 3.72
C SER A 463 5.01 8.59 2.75
N LEU A 464 4.54 7.42 2.30
CA LEU A 464 5.17 6.58 1.28
C LEU A 464 5.35 7.33 -0.04
N HIS A 465 4.27 7.88 -0.59
CA HIS A 465 4.29 8.56 -1.88
C HIS A 465 4.80 10.01 -1.80
N ALA A 466 4.79 10.63 -0.63
CA ALA A 466 5.43 11.93 -0.40
C ALA A 466 6.96 11.84 -0.18
N GLY A 467 7.50 10.63 0.06
CA GLY A 467 8.92 10.40 0.34
C GLY A 467 9.36 10.88 1.73
N THR A 468 8.42 11.04 2.68
CA THR A 468 8.68 11.62 4.01
C THR A 468 9.00 10.59 5.09
N ARG A 469 8.75 9.30 4.84
CA ARG A 469 9.05 8.23 5.80
C ARG A 469 10.55 8.18 6.15
N PRO A 470 10.92 7.95 7.42
CA PRO A 470 12.32 7.95 7.86
C PRO A 470 13.24 7.02 7.04
N SER A 471 12.77 5.82 6.68
CA SER A 471 13.53 4.88 5.83
C SER A 471 13.46 5.12 4.31
N GLN A 472 12.75 6.16 3.84
CA GLN A 472 12.50 6.40 2.40
C GLN A 472 13.00 7.76 1.90
N ARG A 473 13.31 8.69 2.82
CA ARG A 473 13.79 10.05 2.52
C ARG A 473 15.17 10.16 1.85
N ALA A 474 15.88 9.04 1.65
CA ALA A 474 17.22 9.03 1.11
C ALA A 474 17.22 8.83 -0.42
N GLU A 475 17.52 9.91 -1.14
CA GLU A 475 17.56 9.97 -2.61
C GLU A 475 18.54 8.95 -3.21
N GLY A 476 18.11 8.19 -4.22
CA GLY A 476 18.86 7.05 -4.78
C GLY A 476 18.83 5.76 -3.93
N GLY A 477 18.11 5.77 -2.82
CA GLY A 477 18.02 4.65 -1.89
C GLY A 477 17.12 3.53 -2.38
N VAL A 478 17.41 2.30 -1.98
CA VAL A 478 16.61 1.11 -2.34
C VAL A 478 15.13 1.17 -1.88
N ARG A 479 14.79 2.09 -0.95
CA ARG A 479 13.41 2.37 -0.49
C ARG A 479 12.83 3.69 -1.01
N GLU A 480 13.58 4.46 -1.78
CA GLU A 480 13.06 5.68 -2.40
C GLU A 480 11.90 5.31 -3.32
N VAL A 481 10.74 5.92 -3.07
CA VAL A 481 9.57 5.83 -3.94
C VAL A 481 9.47 7.14 -4.70
N LYS A 482 9.64 7.07 -6.02
CA LYS A 482 9.45 8.20 -6.92
C LYS A 482 7.99 8.27 -7.31
N TRP A 483 7.30 9.32 -6.86
CA TRP A 483 5.91 9.57 -7.23
C TRP A 483 5.84 10.18 -8.64
N ALA A 484 5.10 9.54 -9.53
CA ALA A 484 5.01 9.94 -10.95
C ALA A 484 4.08 11.15 -11.19
N LYS A 485 3.09 11.35 -10.31
CA LYS A 485 2.11 12.46 -10.40
C LYS A 485 2.57 13.66 -9.56
N SER A 486 1.79 14.74 -9.57
CA SER A 486 1.98 15.81 -8.57
C SER A 486 1.72 15.26 -7.17
N ARG A 487 2.53 15.65 -6.18
CA ARG A 487 2.26 15.34 -4.76
C ARG A 487 0.97 16.01 -4.25
N GLY A 488 0.51 17.05 -4.94
CA GLY A 488 -0.78 17.71 -4.66
C GLY A 488 -1.97 17.04 -5.36
N ASP A 489 -1.76 16.10 -6.29
CA ASP A 489 -2.87 15.46 -7.00
C ASP A 489 -3.59 14.44 -6.10
N CYS A 490 -4.44 14.93 -5.20
CA CYS A 490 -5.30 14.11 -4.36
C CYS A 490 -6.20 13.18 -5.18
N THR A 491 -6.64 13.61 -6.37
CA THR A 491 -7.55 12.86 -7.24
C THR A 491 -6.94 11.59 -7.82
N ALA A 492 -5.61 11.47 -7.78
CA ALA A 492 -4.86 10.28 -8.14
C ALA A 492 -5.27 9.03 -7.35
N CYS A 493 -5.71 9.21 -6.10
CA CYS A 493 -6.13 8.12 -5.20
C CYS A 493 -7.54 8.34 -4.62
N HIS A 494 -7.92 9.58 -4.31
CA HIS A 494 -9.19 9.89 -3.65
C HIS A 494 -10.38 9.86 -4.61
N GLU A 495 -11.48 9.25 -4.18
CA GLU A 495 -12.77 9.32 -4.88
C GLU A 495 -13.49 10.65 -4.60
N GLY A 496 -13.99 11.31 -5.64
CA GLY A 496 -14.64 12.62 -5.55
C GLY A 496 -13.88 13.62 -4.69
N GLU A 497 -14.58 14.24 -3.74
CA GLU A 497 -14.04 15.17 -2.74
C GLU A 497 -13.68 14.50 -1.40
N SER A 498 -13.46 13.18 -1.36
CA SER A 498 -13.16 12.41 -0.12
C SER A 498 -11.84 12.78 0.59
N PHE A 499 -11.04 13.67 0.01
CA PHE A 499 -9.88 14.30 0.65
C PHE A 499 -10.26 15.45 1.60
N GLY A 500 -11.55 15.79 1.72
CA GLY A 500 -12.08 16.74 2.71
C GLY A 500 -11.85 16.30 4.16
N LEU A 501 -11.56 17.26 5.04
CA LEU A 501 -11.24 17.01 6.45
C LEU A 501 -12.49 16.84 7.34
N GLU A 502 -13.70 17.06 6.81
CA GLU A 502 -14.96 16.99 7.56
C GLU A 502 -15.20 15.60 8.16
N ARG A 503 -14.81 14.54 7.45
CA ARG A 503 -14.88 13.17 7.99
C ARG A 503 -13.91 12.97 9.16
N LEU A 504 -12.66 13.44 9.03
CA LEU A 504 -11.68 13.37 10.12
C LEU A 504 -12.11 14.21 11.32
N ALA A 505 -12.84 15.32 11.10
CA ALA A 505 -13.42 16.13 12.18
C ALA A 505 -14.53 15.41 12.95
N LYS A 506 -15.35 14.62 12.24
CA LYS A 506 -16.55 13.99 12.79
C LYS A 506 -16.30 12.61 13.40
N VAL A 507 -15.48 11.79 12.74
CA VAL A 507 -15.24 10.36 13.07
C VAL A 507 -13.76 9.97 12.97
N GLY A 508 -12.84 10.94 12.84
CA GLY A 508 -11.41 10.66 12.77
C GLY A 508 -10.88 10.16 14.11
N ARG A 509 -10.34 8.94 14.12
CA ARG A 509 -9.70 8.34 15.30
C ARG A 509 -8.22 8.75 15.38
N PRO A 510 -7.72 9.18 16.55
CA PRO A 510 -6.30 9.51 16.74
C PRO A 510 -5.42 8.27 16.61
N LEU A 511 -4.15 8.47 16.24
CA LEU A 511 -3.17 7.40 16.17
C LEU A 511 -2.69 7.02 17.56
N ALA A 512 -2.69 5.73 17.88
CA ALA A 512 -2.18 5.15 19.12
C ALA A 512 -0.66 4.98 19.08
N LEU A 513 0.09 5.88 19.69
CA LEU A 513 1.56 5.86 19.68
C LEU A 513 2.13 5.04 20.85
N ASP A 514 3.26 4.41 20.56
CA ASP A 514 4.11 3.71 21.52
C ASP A 514 5.46 4.43 21.57
N THR A 515 5.68 5.23 22.62
CA THR A 515 6.95 5.97 22.79
C THR A 515 8.03 5.14 23.49
N ALA A 516 7.71 3.91 23.94
CA ALA A 516 8.69 2.91 24.35
C ALA A 516 9.20 2.07 23.14
N TYR A 517 9.16 2.69 21.96
CA TYR A 517 9.48 2.08 20.67
C TYR A 517 10.88 1.46 20.64
N ASP A 518 10.93 0.13 20.66
CA ASP A 518 12.14 -0.64 20.34
C ASP A 518 12.11 -1.08 18.87
N PRO A 519 12.95 -0.52 17.98
CA PRO A 519 13.07 -1.00 16.61
C PRO A 519 13.77 -2.36 16.50
N ASP A 520 14.64 -2.71 17.46
CA ASP A 520 15.48 -3.90 17.45
C ASP A 520 14.77 -5.17 17.91
N SER A 521 13.63 -5.03 18.61
CA SER A 521 12.82 -6.17 19.09
C SER A 521 12.37 -7.09 17.95
N ASN A 522 12.52 -8.39 18.22
CA ASN A 522 12.16 -9.50 17.34
C ASN A 522 10.89 -10.24 17.81
N ALA A 523 10.10 -9.64 18.71
CA ALA A 523 8.87 -10.27 19.19
C ALA A 523 7.90 -10.58 18.03
N HIS A 524 7.50 -11.84 17.91
CA HIS A 524 6.51 -12.30 16.95
C HIS A 524 5.53 -13.28 17.63
N PRO A 525 4.22 -12.97 17.70
CA PRO A 525 3.60 -11.69 17.32
C PRO A 525 4.18 -10.52 18.13
N ALA A 526 4.28 -9.33 17.54
CA ALA A 526 4.70 -8.14 18.30
C ALA A 526 3.55 -7.74 19.24
N VAL A 527 3.67 -8.16 20.50
CA VAL A 527 2.74 -7.92 21.63
C VAL A 527 3.39 -7.06 22.71
N ASP A 528 4.66 -6.73 22.50
CA ASP A 528 5.56 -5.90 23.29
C ASP A 528 5.45 -4.44 22.87
N PHE A 529 4.23 -3.90 22.88
CA PHE A 529 3.95 -2.49 22.63
C PHE A 529 3.09 -1.92 23.74
N THR A 530 3.29 -0.65 24.07
CA THR A 530 2.44 0.06 25.05
C THR A 530 1.91 1.34 24.43
N VAL A 531 0.58 1.42 24.24
CA VAL A 531 -0.04 2.68 23.83
C VAL A 531 0.02 3.66 24.99
N ASN A 532 0.88 4.67 24.89
CA ASN A 532 1.15 5.64 25.95
C ASN A 532 1.10 7.10 25.49
N ALA A 533 0.95 7.35 24.18
CA ALA A 533 0.74 8.67 23.61
C ALA A 533 -0.17 8.59 22.38
N TYR A 534 -0.57 9.75 21.86
CA TYR A 534 -1.47 9.87 20.71
C TYR A 534 -1.05 11.02 19.78
N ALA A 535 -1.42 10.90 18.50
CA ALA A 535 -1.43 12.00 17.54
C ALA A 535 -2.85 12.21 16.99
N SER A 536 -3.27 13.47 16.82
CA SER A 536 -4.61 13.80 16.34
C SER A 536 -4.79 13.47 14.85
N PRO A 537 -6.01 13.10 14.40
CA PRO A 537 -6.24 12.49 13.09
C PRO A 537 -5.88 13.40 11.90
N MET A 538 -6.22 14.68 11.93
CA MET A 538 -5.88 15.60 10.83
C MET A 538 -4.39 15.92 10.85
N ALA A 539 -3.82 16.25 12.02
CA ALA A 539 -2.40 16.50 12.20
C ALA A 539 -1.55 15.38 11.61
N ALA A 540 -1.83 14.12 11.98
CA ALA A 540 -1.10 12.97 11.46
C ALA A 540 -1.26 12.82 9.93
N THR A 541 -2.48 13.01 9.40
CA THR A 541 -2.78 12.88 7.97
C THR A 541 -2.09 13.96 7.13
N CYS A 542 -2.20 15.23 7.52
CA CYS A 542 -1.60 16.35 6.79
C CYS A 542 -0.06 16.35 6.93
N PHE A 543 0.44 16.07 8.14
CA PHE A 543 1.87 16.03 8.40
C PHE A 543 2.56 14.88 7.65
N ALA A 544 1.87 13.78 7.35
CA ALA A 544 2.37 12.71 6.47
C ALA A 544 2.96 13.23 5.16
N CYS A 545 2.37 14.25 4.53
CA CYS A 545 2.93 14.91 3.34
C CYS A 545 3.77 16.15 3.66
N HIS A 546 3.38 16.94 4.68
CA HIS A 546 3.94 18.27 4.92
C HIS A 546 5.10 18.33 5.93
N ALA A 547 5.47 17.22 6.58
CA ALA A 547 6.51 17.15 7.61
C ALA A 547 7.90 17.63 7.16
N TYR A 548 8.18 17.59 5.86
CA TYR A 548 9.46 17.98 5.29
C TYR A 548 9.29 18.98 4.15
N THR A 549 10.24 19.91 4.06
CA THR A 549 10.40 20.85 2.95
C THR A 549 11.83 20.75 2.39
N ARG A 550 12.14 21.47 1.31
CA ARG A 550 13.53 21.64 0.86
C ARG A 550 14.07 22.99 1.32
N ASP A 551 15.31 23.01 1.79
CA ASP A 551 16.03 24.24 2.13
C ASP A 551 16.56 24.97 0.88
N ALA A 552 17.29 26.07 1.09
CA ALA A 552 17.87 26.87 0.00
C ALA A 552 18.91 26.10 -0.86
N TYR A 553 19.40 24.96 -0.39
CA TYR A 553 20.34 24.07 -1.10
C TYR A 553 19.63 22.83 -1.68
N GLY A 554 18.29 22.79 -1.61
CA GLY A 554 17.49 21.67 -2.07
C GLY A 554 17.46 20.47 -1.12
N LYS A 555 18.12 20.53 0.05
CA LYS A 555 18.18 19.42 1.01
C LYS A 555 16.84 19.28 1.74
N LEU A 556 16.40 18.04 1.94
CA LEU A 556 15.20 17.75 2.72
C LEU A 556 15.42 18.09 4.21
N VAL A 557 14.56 18.94 4.78
CA VAL A 557 14.62 19.42 6.18
C VAL A 557 13.22 19.44 6.81
N LYS A 558 13.13 19.33 8.13
CA LYS A 558 11.84 19.34 8.86
C LYS A 558 11.11 20.67 8.66
N ASN A 559 9.79 20.60 8.52
CA ASN A 559 8.95 21.76 8.25
C ASN A 559 8.30 22.29 9.53
N GLU A 560 9.12 22.94 10.38
CA GLU A 560 8.68 23.50 11.66
C GLU A 560 7.50 24.48 11.52
N LYS A 561 7.40 25.19 10.39
CA LYS A 561 6.26 26.08 10.11
C LYS A 561 4.95 25.33 9.94
N ALA A 562 4.96 24.19 9.24
CA ALA A 562 3.77 23.34 9.13
C ALA A 562 3.42 22.69 10.48
N LYS A 563 4.42 22.22 11.24
CA LYS A 563 4.23 21.66 12.59
C LYS A 563 3.59 22.69 13.54
N ALA A 564 4.14 23.91 13.58
CA ALA A 564 3.62 25.02 14.39
C ALA A 564 2.18 25.38 13.99
N HIS A 565 1.91 25.54 12.69
CA HIS A 565 0.56 25.85 12.21
C HIS A 565 -0.48 24.76 12.55
N ILE A 566 -0.10 23.47 12.42
CA ILE A 566 -0.95 22.35 12.83
C ILE A 566 -1.26 22.43 14.33
N ALA A 567 -0.26 22.75 15.16
CA ALA A 567 -0.45 22.92 16.61
C ALA A 567 -1.33 24.12 16.98
N GLU A 568 -1.20 25.25 16.27
CA GLU A 568 -2.08 26.43 16.40
C GLU A 568 -3.55 26.08 16.11
N MET A 569 -3.80 25.21 15.14
CA MET A 569 -5.14 24.75 14.74
C MET A 569 -5.70 23.61 15.63
N GLY A 570 -5.02 23.30 16.75
CA GLY A 570 -5.43 22.31 17.75
C GLY A 570 -4.81 20.92 17.59
N GLY A 571 -4.03 20.70 16.53
CA GLY A 571 -3.37 19.44 16.26
C GLY A 571 -2.33 19.06 17.32
N LYS A 572 -2.19 17.77 17.61
CA LYS A 572 -1.33 17.23 18.67
C LYS A 572 -0.50 16.06 18.17
N PHE A 573 0.71 15.94 18.72
CA PHE A 573 1.65 14.85 18.47
C PHE A 573 2.27 14.41 19.80
N GLY A 574 2.30 13.10 20.08
CA GLY A 574 2.99 12.55 21.26
C GLY A 574 2.38 12.92 22.61
N VAL A 575 1.11 13.32 22.65
CA VAL A 575 0.43 13.75 23.90
C VAL A 575 -0.37 12.62 24.53
N LYS A 576 -0.81 12.77 25.79
CA LYS A 576 -1.76 11.81 26.37
C LYS A 576 -3.15 11.98 25.77
N LEU A 577 -4.03 11.02 26.01
CA LEU A 577 -5.39 11.06 25.46
C LEU A 577 -6.17 12.29 25.93
N GLU A 578 -6.08 12.59 27.22
CA GLU A 578 -6.74 13.73 27.88
C GLU A 578 -6.27 15.10 27.35
N ASP A 579 -5.11 15.16 26.69
CA ASP A 579 -4.54 16.36 26.09
C ASP A 579 -4.95 16.57 24.62
N LEU A 580 -5.62 15.60 24.00
CA LEU A 580 -6.19 15.77 22.65
C LEU A 580 -7.29 16.83 22.67
N GLN A 581 -7.32 17.66 21.63
CA GLN A 581 -8.31 18.73 21.46
C GLN A 581 -8.97 18.59 20.08
N PRO A 582 -10.22 19.07 19.91
CA PRO A 582 -10.85 19.12 18.59
C PRO A 582 -10.05 20.00 17.62
N GLU A 583 -9.59 19.40 16.53
CA GLU A 583 -8.87 20.09 15.47
C GLU A 583 -9.80 20.97 14.66
N ARG A 584 -9.34 22.17 14.27
CA ARG A 584 -10.13 23.14 13.51
C ARG A 584 -9.73 23.24 12.04
N CYS A 585 -8.89 22.34 11.54
CA CYS A 585 -8.32 22.45 10.20
C CYS A 585 -9.40 22.48 9.10
N ASN A 586 -10.50 21.73 9.27
CA ASN A 586 -11.62 21.70 8.33
C ASN A 586 -12.38 23.04 8.18
N THR A 587 -12.20 24.03 9.06
CA THR A 587 -12.83 25.35 8.88
C THR A 587 -12.17 26.17 7.78
N CYS A 588 -10.93 25.83 7.40
CA CYS A 588 -10.14 26.55 6.39
C CYS A 588 -9.69 25.63 5.24
N HIS A 589 -9.52 24.33 5.50
CA HIS A 589 -9.15 23.30 4.54
C HIS A 589 -10.38 22.49 4.11
N THR A 590 -11.35 23.17 3.48
CA THR A 590 -12.46 22.54 2.76
C THR A 590 -11.95 21.84 1.49
N PRO A 591 -12.71 20.92 0.87
CA PRO A 591 -12.34 20.33 -0.42
C PRO A 591 -12.01 21.36 -1.51
N GLU A 592 -12.79 22.44 -1.62
CA GLU A 592 -12.50 23.53 -2.56
C GLU A 592 -11.17 24.24 -2.24
N ALA A 593 -10.90 24.56 -0.98
CA ALA A 593 -9.68 25.23 -0.56
C ALA A 593 -8.44 24.35 -0.77
N LEU A 594 -8.53 23.06 -0.42
CA LEU A 594 -7.49 22.07 -0.65
C LEU A 594 -7.24 21.84 -2.15
N GLY A 595 -8.30 21.70 -2.95
CA GLY A 595 -8.20 21.53 -4.39
C GLY A 595 -7.50 22.72 -5.05
N LYS A 596 -7.86 23.95 -4.67
CA LYS A 596 -7.18 25.16 -5.12
C LYS A 596 -5.72 25.22 -4.66
N ALA A 597 -5.42 24.92 -3.39
CA ALA A 597 -4.08 24.99 -2.83
C ALA A 597 -3.12 23.96 -3.45
N HIS A 598 -3.64 22.78 -3.83
CA HIS A 598 -2.86 21.70 -4.43
C HIS A 598 -2.88 21.70 -5.97
N GLY A 599 -3.58 22.65 -6.60
CA GLY A 599 -3.60 22.80 -8.05
C GLY A 599 -4.47 21.77 -8.79
N LEU A 600 -5.46 21.19 -8.11
CA LEU A 600 -6.45 20.32 -8.74
C LEU A 600 -7.27 21.14 -9.75
N LYS A 601 -7.24 20.71 -11.02
CA LYS A 601 -8.13 21.26 -12.05
C LYS A 601 -9.52 20.64 -11.87
N ARG A 602 -10.55 21.48 -11.85
CA ARG A 602 -11.96 21.06 -11.98
C ARG A 602 -12.26 20.69 -13.42
#